data_AF-A0A370NU58-F1
#
_entry.id   AF-A0A370NU58-F1
#
_cell.length_a   1.000
_cell.length_b   1.000
_cell.length_c   1.000
_cell.angle_alpha   90.00
_cell.angle_beta   90.00
_cell.angle_gamma   90.00
#
_symmetry.space_group_name_H-M   'P 1'
#
loop_
_entity.id
_entity.type
_entity.pdbx_description
1 polymer ?
#
loop_
_entity_poly.entity_id
_entity_poly.type
_entity_poly.pdbx_seq_one_letter_code
_entity_poly.pdbx_strand_id
1 'polypeptide(L)'
;MSIAPFTPMTKEVVAQVLGVSIRTIENLVNAGKMPAPGRIGGRVLWHPDVFYTWLDQELRAPGESDGFPAPVSSGPQLAAPAARRPPAKQSAVARMQERQAHRLSSVTEEARP
;
A
#
# COMPACT_ATOMS: atom_id res chain seq x y z
N MET A 1 9.76 -28.63 25.77
CA MET A 1 9.24 -27.54 24.92
C MET A 1 8.15 -28.13 24.04
N SER A 2 6.89 -27.81 24.30
CA SER A 2 5.79 -28.27 23.44
C SER A 2 5.81 -27.47 22.15
N ILE A 3 6.08 -28.12 21.03
CA ILE A 3 5.97 -27.50 19.70
C ILE A 3 4.49 -27.56 19.33
N ALA A 4 3.77 -26.48 19.58
CA ALA A 4 2.40 -26.36 19.08
C ALA A 4 2.44 -26.25 17.55
N PRO A 5 1.58 -26.99 16.83
CA PRO A 5 1.49 -26.83 15.39
C PRO A 5 0.98 -25.41 15.09
N PHE A 6 1.62 -24.74 14.13
CA PHE A 6 1.20 -23.43 13.65
C PHE A 6 0.67 -23.54 12.22
N THR A 7 -0.20 -22.60 11.86
CA THR A 7 -0.65 -22.45 10.47
C THR A 7 0.09 -21.27 9.84
N PRO A 8 0.90 -21.48 8.80
CA PRO A 8 1.55 -20.39 8.08
C PRO A 8 0.52 -19.42 7.47
N MET A 9 0.78 -18.12 7.56
CA MET A 9 -0.11 -17.09 7.04
C MET A 9 0.24 -16.76 5.59
N THR A 10 -0.77 -16.70 4.72
CA THR A 10 -0.60 -16.25 3.33
C THR A 10 -0.74 -14.73 3.22
N LYS A 11 -0.40 -14.17 2.04
CA LYS A 11 -0.59 -12.74 1.75
C LYS A 11 -2.04 -12.28 1.96
N GLU A 12 -2.99 -13.12 1.59
CA GLU A 12 -4.42 -12.85 1.69
C GLU A 12 -4.85 -12.70 3.16
N VAL A 13 -4.42 -13.63 4.02
CA VAL A 13 -4.72 -13.59 5.46
C VAL A 13 -4.08 -12.37 6.11
N VAL A 14 -2.81 -12.10 5.80
CA VAL A 14 -2.09 -10.92 6.31
C VAL A 14 -2.79 -9.62 5.90
N ALA A 15 -3.21 -9.52 4.63
CA ALA A 15 -3.94 -8.37 4.10
C ALA A 15 -5.27 -8.18 4.83
N GLN A 16 -6.00 -9.27 5.10
CA GLN A 16 -7.25 -9.24 5.86
C GLN A 16 -7.04 -8.79 7.31
N VAL A 17 -6.00 -9.30 8.00
CA VAL A 17 -5.70 -8.93 9.39
C VAL A 17 -5.37 -7.43 9.51
N LEU A 18 -4.61 -6.89 8.57
CA LEU A 18 -4.24 -5.47 8.54
C LEU A 18 -5.34 -4.57 7.93
N GLY A 19 -6.38 -5.13 7.33
CA GLY A 19 -7.44 -4.37 6.65
C GLY A 19 -6.97 -3.63 5.39
N VAL A 20 -5.94 -4.13 4.70
CA VAL A 20 -5.35 -3.48 3.51
C VAL A 20 -5.36 -4.40 2.29
N SER A 21 -5.02 -3.85 1.12
CA SER A 21 -4.87 -4.66 -0.10
C SER A 21 -3.57 -5.48 -0.10
N ILE A 22 -3.56 -6.61 -0.82
CA ILE A 22 -2.34 -7.43 -1.03
C ILE A 22 -1.21 -6.57 -1.64
N ARG A 23 -1.55 -5.65 -2.54
CA ARG A 23 -0.57 -4.74 -3.14
C ARG A 23 0.13 -3.86 -2.09
N THR A 24 -0.62 -3.41 -1.09
CA THR A 24 -0.07 -2.66 0.04
C THR A 24 0.91 -3.51 0.84
N ILE A 25 0.56 -4.78 1.12
CA ILE A 25 1.47 -5.73 1.79
C ILE A 25 2.78 -5.87 1.02
N GLU A 26 2.71 -6.08 -0.30
CA GLU A 26 3.92 -6.18 -1.12
C GLU A 26 4.77 -4.91 -1.08
N ASN A 27 4.13 -3.74 -1.10
CA ASN A 27 4.86 -2.47 -1.00
C ASN A 27 5.54 -2.32 0.37
N LEU A 28 4.89 -2.70 1.47
CA LEU A 28 5.46 -2.64 2.82
C LEU A 28 6.66 -3.57 2.97
N VAL A 29 6.54 -4.79 2.45
CA VAL A 29 7.64 -5.78 2.42
C VAL A 29 8.81 -5.26 1.59
N ASN A 30 8.53 -4.73 0.38
CA ASN A 30 9.57 -4.16 -0.49
C ASN A 30 10.23 -2.92 0.12
N ALA A 31 9.49 -2.15 0.93
CA ALA A 31 10.00 -0.99 1.65
C ALA A 31 10.75 -1.36 2.95
N GLY A 32 10.81 -2.65 3.31
CA GLY A 32 11.43 -3.10 4.56
C GLY A 32 10.66 -2.68 5.82
N LYS A 33 9.41 -2.22 5.68
CA LYS A 33 8.54 -1.80 6.79
C LYS A 33 7.76 -2.95 7.43
N MET A 34 7.91 -4.15 6.90
CA MET A 34 7.23 -5.35 7.35
C MET A 34 8.19 -6.54 7.28
N PRO A 35 8.11 -7.53 8.18
CA PRO A 35 8.96 -8.72 8.13
C PRO A 35 8.91 -9.40 6.76
N ALA A 36 10.09 -9.79 6.26
CA ALA A 36 10.19 -10.49 4.99
C ALA A 36 9.53 -11.88 5.08
N PRO A 37 8.69 -12.26 4.11
CA PRO A 37 8.10 -13.58 4.09
C PRO A 37 9.11 -14.67 3.73
N GLY A 38 8.86 -15.89 4.21
CA GLY A 38 9.49 -17.10 3.69
C GLY A 38 8.90 -17.52 2.35
N ARG A 39 9.73 -18.11 1.48
CA ARG A 39 9.29 -18.73 0.22
C ARG A 39 9.42 -20.25 0.31
N ILE A 40 8.30 -20.95 0.18
CA ILE A 40 8.24 -22.42 0.22
C ILE A 40 7.44 -22.90 -0.99
N GLY A 41 8.08 -23.60 -1.93
CA GLY A 41 7.40 -24.22 -3.08
C GLY A 41 6.55 -23.24 -3.91
N GLY A 42 7.04 -22.01 -4.11
CA GLY A 42 6.32 -20.95 -4.84
C GLY A 42 5.30 -20.16 -4.01
N ARG A 43 5.03 -20.55 -2.77
CA ARG A 43 4.16 -19.82 -1.85
C ARG A 43 4.97 -18.84 -1.01
N VAL A 44 4.35 -17.69 -0.74
CA VAL A 44 4.90 -16.63 0.12
C VAL A 44 4.14 -16.72 1.45
N LEU A 45 4.86 -17.08 2.51
CA LEU A 45 4.28 -17.42 3.81
C LEU A 45 4.97 -16.67 4.94
N TRP A 46 4.18 -16.24 5.92
CA TRP A 46 4.67 -15.73 7.20
C TRP A 46 4.46 -16.76 8.30
N HIS A 47 5.41 -16.83 9.22
CA HIS A 47 5.19 -17.49 10.49
C HIS A 47 4.29 -16.58 11.35
N PRO A 48 3.22 -17.10 11.97
CA PRO A 48 2.30 -16.28 12.77
C PRO A 48 3.04 -15.56 13.90
N ASP A 49 3.90 -16.24 14.65
CA ASP A 49 4.62 -15.60 15.76
C ASP A 49 5.49 -14.41 15.32
N VAL A 50 6.17 -14.53 14.18
CA VAL A 50 7.01 -13.44 13.64
C VAL A 50 6.14 -12.26 13.24
N PHE A 51 5.03 -12.52 12.54
CA PHE A 51 4.11 -11.49 12.09
C PHE A 51 3.45 -10.75 13.27
N TYR A 52 2.88 -11.48 14.23
CA TYR A 52 2.20 -10.87 15.37
C TYR A 52 3.14 -10.20 16.37
N THR A 53 4.36 -10.73 16.54
CA THR A 53 5.38 -10.07 17.37
C THR A 53 5.78 -8.73 16.76
N TRP A 54 5.99 -8.68 15.44
CA TRP A 54 6.24 -7.42 14.74
C TRP A 54 5.04 -6.46 14.86
N LEU A 55 3.82 -6.95 14.66
CA LEU A 55 2.61 -6.13 14.76
C LEU A 55 2.45 -5.51 16.15
N ASP A 56 2.69 -6.29 17.22
CA ASP A 56 2.66 -5.77 18.60
C ASP A 56 3.70 -4.66 18.80
N GLN A 57 4.93 -4.86 18.29
CA GLN A 57 5.97 -3.84 18.38
C GLN A 57 5.60 -2.56 17.63
N GLU A 58 5.09 -2.68 16.41
CA GLU A 58 4.70 -1.54 15.56
C GLU A 58 3.55 -0.75 16.17
N LEU A 59 2.57 -1.44 16.77
CA LEU A 59 1.41 -0.79 17.42
C LEU A 59 1.73 -0.22 18.81
N ARG A 60 2.74 -0.77 19.50
CA ARG A 60 3.17 -0.33 20.83
C ARG A 60 4.21 0.79 20.75
N ALA A 61 4.93 0.94 19.65
CA ALA A 61 5.84 2.05 19.44
C ALA A 61 5.07 3.38 19.66
N PRO A 62 5.40 4.17 20.70
CA PRO A 62 4.74 5.44 20.93
C PRO A 62 4.98 6.27 19.69
N GLY A 63 3.91 6.65 18.99
CA GLY A 63 3.98 7.21 17.65
C GLY A 63 5.02 8.31 17.54
N GLU A 64 6.23 7.96 17.10
CA GLU A 64 7.01 8.82 16.25
C GLU A 64 6.20 8.89 14.96
N SER A 65 5.21 9.78 15.00
CA SER A 65 4.59 10.37 13.86
C SER A 65 5.68 11.10 13.08
N ASP A 66 6.55 10.33 12.44
CA ASP A 66 7.35 10.78 11.32
C ASP A 66 6.32 11.04 10.22
N GLY A 67 5.98 12.32 10.12
CA GLY A 67 4.72 12.79 9.57
C GLY A 67 4.37 12.11 8.27
N PHE A 68 3.22 11.42 8.27
CA PHE A 68 2.33 11.64 7.14
C PHE A 68 2.11 13.15 7.09
N PRO A 69 2.60 13.88 6.07
CA PRO A 69 2.18 15.26 5.94
C PRO A 69 0.65 15.20 5.89
N ALA A 70 0.01 15.92 6.81
CA ALA A 70 -1.40 16.23 6.71
C ALA A 70 -1.70 16.59 5.25
N PRO A 71 -2.82 16.16 4.66
CA PRO A 71 -3.17 16.57 3.31
C PRO A 71 -3.26 18.09 3.29
N VAL A 72 -2.19 18.75 2.85
CA VAL A 72 -2.20 20.17 2.54
C VAL A 72 -3.15 20.32 1.35
N SER A 73 -4.35 20.77 1.66
CA SER A 73 -5.24 21.41 0.69
C SER A 73 -4.50 22.64 0.15
N SER A 74 -3.67 22.44 -0.85
CA SER A 74 -3.07 23.52 -1.63
C SER A 74 -3.92 23.68 -2.89
N GLY A 75 -4.76 24.71 -2.88
CA GLY A 75 -5.39 25.24 -4.08
C GLY A 75 -4.34 25.68 -5.12
N PRO A 76 -4.78 25.98 -6.35
CA PRO A 76 -3.89 26.13 -7.49
C PRO A 76 -3.16 27.47 -7.45
N GLN A 77 -1.85 27.46 -7.16
CA GLN A 77 -1.00 28.63 -7.34
C GLN A 77 -0.16 28.46 -8.61
N LEU A 78 -0.53 29.23 -9.64
CA LEU A 78 0.26 29.44 -10.85
C LEU A 78 1.64 30.01 -10.49
N ALA A 79 2.72 29.36 -10.97
CA ALA A 79 3.91 30.01 -11.54
C ALA A 79 4.92 28.96 -12.03
N ALA A 80 5.23 28.99 -13.32
CA ALA A 80 6.46 28.45 -13.92
C ALA A 80 7.47 29.63 -14.07
N PRO A 81 8.76 29.46 -14.49
CA PRO A 81 9.38 28.27 -15.11
C PRO A 81 10.86 27.96 -14.75
N ALA A 82 11.39 26.93 -15.42
CA ALA A 82 12.79 26.66 -15.80
C ALA A 82 13.69 25.79 -14.89
N ALA A 83 13.80 24.49 -15.23
CA ALA A 83 15.07 23.83 -15.60
C ALA A 83 14.82 22.36 -15.97
N ARG A 84 15.57 21.87 -16.96
CA ARG A 84 15.39 20.59 -17.68
C ARG A 84 15.63 19.36 -16.78
N ARG A 85 14.68 18.41 -16.75
CA ARG A 85 14.85 17.01 -16.27
C ARG A 85 14.00 16.04 -17.12
N PRO A 86 14.44 14.78 -17.33
CA PRO A 86 13.92 13.85 -18.33
C PRO A 86 12.45 13.44 -18.07
N PRO A 87 11.71 12.91 -19.07
CA PRO A 87 10.27 12.70 -18.96
C PRO A 87 9.95 11.69 -17.86
N ALA A 88 9.33 12.20 -16.78
CA ALA A 88 8.82 11.39 -15.70
C ALA A 88 7.74 10.45 -16.25
N LYS A 89 7.98 9.13 -16.15
CA LYS A 89 6.95 8.11 -16.37
C LYS A 89 5.76 8.48 -15.48
N GLN A 90 4.60 8.70 -16.11
CA GLN A 90 3.35 9.16 -15.48
C GLN A 90 3.19 8.60 -14.06
N SER A 91 2.97 9.50 -13.11
CA SER A 91 2.80 9.12 -11.70
C SER A 91 1.63 8.13 -11.56
N ALA A 92 1.71 7.25 -10.58
CA ALA A 92 0.65 6.28 -10.30
C ALA A 92 -0.72 6.98 -10.09
N VAL A 93 -0.70 8.22 -9.61
CA VAL A 93 -1.88 9.08 -9.45
C VAL A 93 -2.48 9.48 -10.80
N ALA A 94 -1.65 9.87 -11.78
CA ALA A 94 -2.12 10.21 -13.13
C ALA A 94 -2.82 9.03 -13.81
N ARG A 95 -2.29 7.81 -13.66
CA ARG A 95 -2.91 6.59 -14.20
C ARG A 95 -4.24 6.25 -13.53
N MET A 96 -4.38 6.56 -12.24
CA MET A 96 -5.64 6.34 -11.51
C MET A 96 -6.70 7.36 -11.93
N GLN A 97 -6.32 8.62 -12.12
CA GLN A 97 -7.22 9.68 -12.59
C GLN A 97 -7.71 9.44 -14.01
N GLU A 98 -6.86 8.97 -14.93
CA GLU A 98 -7.27 8.57 -16.29
C GLU A 98 -8.33 7.47 -16.27
N ARG A 99 -8.16 6.45 -15.42
CA ARG A 99 -9.14 5.36 -15.26
C ARG A 99 -10.46 5.85 -14.67
N GLN A 100 -10.40 6.78 -13.73
CA GLN A 100 -11.60 7.36 -13.12
C GLN A 100 -12.34 8.26 -14.10
N ALA A 101 -11.63 9.08 -14.89
CA ALA A 101 -12.21 9.95 -15.91
C ALA A 101 -12.93 9.14 -17.00
N HIS A 102 -12.32 8.03 -17.45
CA HIS A 102 -12.95 7.15 -18.44
C HIS A 102 -14.21 6.45 -17.91
N ARG A 103 -14.28 6.16 -16.60
CA ARG A 103 -15.51 5.62 -15.99
C ARG A 103 -16.63 6.65 -15.89
N LEU A 104 -16.32 7.92 -15.63
CA LEU A 104 -17.35 8.96 -15.52
C LEU A 104 -17.95 9.32 -16.89
N SER A 105 -17.15 9.34 -17.96
CA SER A 105 -17.66 9.62 -19.31
C SER A 105 -18.60 8.51 -19.79
N SER A 106 -18.30 7.24 -19.50
CA SER A 106 -19.22 6.14 -19.86
C SER A 106 -20.54 6.15 -19.09
N VAL A 107 -20.55 6.64 -17.84
CA VAL A 107 -21.77 6.70 -17.02
C VAL A 107 -22.65 7.89 -17.38
N THR A 108 -22.06 8.98 -17.87
CA THR A 108 -22.82 10.19 -18.23
C THR A 108 -23.49 10.07 -19.62
N GLU A 109 -23.01 9.16 -20.48
CA GLU A 109 -23.58 8.94 -21.81
C GLU A 109 -24.83 8.03 -21.78
N GLU A 110 -24.99 7.16 -20.79
CA GLU A 110 -26.21 6.32 -20.63
C GLU A 110 -27.38 7.03 -19.92
N ALA A 111 -27.22 8.28 -19.49
CA ALA A 111 -28.25 9.06 -18.80
C ALA A 111 -28.75 10.25 -19.63
N ARG A 112 -28.99 10.04 -20.94
CA ARG A 112 -29.71 10.99 -21.78
C ARG A 112 -31.11 10.43 -22.09
N PRO A 113 -32.20 11.15 -21.76
CA PRO A 113 -33.58 10.66 -21.79
C PRO A 113 -34.10 10.34 -23.19
#